data_AF-A0ABD0PYW9-F1
#
_entry.id   AF-A0ABD0PYW9-F1
#
_cell.length_a   1.000
_cell.length_b   1.000
_cell.length_c   1.000
_cell.angle_alpha   90.00
_cell.angle_beta   90.00
_cell.angle_gamma   90.00
#
_symmetry.space_group_name_H-M   'P 1'
#
loop_
_entity.id
_entity.type
_entity.pdbx_description
1 polymer ?
#
loop_
_entity_poly.entity_id
_entity_poly.type
_entity_poly.pdbx_seq_one_letter_code
_entity_poly.pdbx_strand_id
1 'polypeptide(L)' 'VQQADPDSTISQYRALSLLRESELALTRGWFCFVWSDVNIFAYLRELDGLNKAFLVVLNFGKDTTTDLSSV' A
#
# COMPACT_ATOMS: atom_id res chain seq x y z
N VAL A 1 5.86 -23.40 -12.31
CA VAL A 1 5.26 -23.62 -10.98
C VAL A 1 4.57 -22.35 -10.49
N GLN A 2 5.29 -21.28 -10.14
CA GLN A 2 4.66 -20.05 -9.58
C GLN A 2 3.60 -19.40 -10.49
N GLN A 3 3.78 -19.41 -11.82
CA GLN A 3 2.84 -18.75 -12.75
C GLN A 3 1.40 -19.29 -12.69
N ALA A 4 1.21 -20.55 -12.27
CA ALA A 4 -0.10 -21.19 -12.18
C ALA A 4 -0.72 -21.09 -10.78
N ASP A 5 0.04 -20.59 -9.80
CA ASP A 5 -0.38 -20.47 -8.41
C ASP A 5 -0.84 -19.03 -8.13
N PRO A 6 -2.13 -18.81 -7.82
CA PRO A 6 -2.69 -17.47 -7.58
C PRO A 6 -2.11 -16.80 -6.34
N ASP A 7 -1.61 -17.56 -5.37
CA ASP A 7 -1.08 -17.03 -4.10
C ASP A 7 0.45 -16.88 -4.10
N SER A 8 1.07 -17.09 -5.26
CA SER A 8 2.51 -16.96 -5.42
C SER A 8 2.99 -15.51 -5.46
N THR A 9 4.27 -15.31 -5.15
CA THR A 9 4.92 -14.00 -5.22
C THR A 9 4.83 -13.35 -6.60
N ILE A 10 4.90 -14.14 -7.70
CA ILE A 10 4.77 -13.58 -9.04
C ILE A 10 3.34 -13.10 -9.33
N SER A 11 2.32 -13.79 -8.80
CA SER A 11 0.92 -13.38 -8.91
C SER A 11 0.68 -12.08 -8.15
N GLN A 12 1.20 -11.97 -6.91
CA GLN A 12 1.15 -10.74 -6.13
C GLN A 12 1.87 -9.58 -6.83
N TYR A 13 3.09 -9.81 -7.34
CA TYR A 13 3.87 -8.80 -8.06
C TYR A 13 3.11 -8.26 -9.29
N ARG A 14 2.51 -9.16 -10.08
CA ARG A 14 1.70 -8.77 -11.26
C ARG A 14 0.48 -7.96 -10.86
N ALA A 15 -0.27 -8.39 -9.83
CA ALA A 15 -1.44 -7.69 -9.35
C ALA A 15 -1.09 -6.26 -8.88
N LEU A 16 -0.02 -6.11 -8.08
CA LEU A 16 0.43 -4.81 -7.61
C LEU A 16 0.96 -3.91 -8.74
N SER A 17 1.64 -4.49 -9.73
CA SER A 17 2.12 -3.76 -10.90
C SER A 17 0.96 -3.21 -11.74
N LEU A 18 -0.05 -4.05 -12.02
CA LEU A 18 -1.27 -3.64 -12.74
C LEU A 18 -2.04 -2.54 -11.98
N LEU A 19 -2.19 -2.70 -10.65
CA LEU A 19 -2.81 -1.66 -9.83
C LEU A 19 -2.05 -0.34 -9.93
N ARG A 20 -0.72 -0.37 -9.81
CA ARG A 20 0.12 0.82 -9.95
C ARG A 20 -0.06 1.47 -11.31
N GLU A 21 -0.07 0.71 -12.39
CA GLU A 21 -0.27 1.23 -13.76
C GLU A 21 -1.64 1.87 -13.96
N SER A 22 -2.69 1.30 -13.35
CA SER A 22 -4.06 1.83 -13.47
C SER A 22 -4.34 3.07 -12.63
N GLU A 23 -3.49 3.38 -11.64
CA GLU A 23 -3.79 4.38 -10.61
C GLU A 23 -2.81 5.55 -10.61
N LEU A 24 -3.32 6.74 -10.96
CA LEU A 24 -2.51 7.95 -11.04
C LEU A 24 -1.93 8.36 -9.67
N ALA A 25 -2.69 8.16 -8.59
CA ALA A 25 -2.21 8.41 -7.24
C ALA A 25 -1.01 7.50 -6.87
N LEU A 26 -0.95 6.27 -7.38
CA LEU A 26 0.15 5.34 -7.10
C LEU A 26 1.38 5.59 -7.98
N THR A 27 1.19 6.05 -9.23
CA THR A 27 2.29 6.37 -10.15
C THR A 27 2.88 7.76 -9.93
N ARG A 28 2.05 8.77 -9.64
CA ARG A 28 2.46 10.19 -9.58
C ARG A 28 1.97 10.95 -8.35
N GLY A 29 1.08 10.36 -7.56
CA GLY A 29 0.59 10.99 -6.34
C GLY A 29 1.70 11.22 -5.33
N TRP A 30 1.46 12.22 -4.48
CA TRP A 30 2.28 12.60 -3.34
C TRP A 30 2.49 11.39 -2.43
N PHE A 31 3.63 11.38 -1.73
CA PHE A 31 3.90 10.45 -0.66
C PHE A 31 3.77 11.22 0.64
N CYS A 32 2.73 10.91 1.42
CA CYS A 32 2.43 11.60 2.66
C CYS A 32 2.63 10.63 3.82
N PHE A 33 3.62 10.90 4.66
CA PHE A 33 3.86 10.11 5.87
C PHE A 33 2.67 10.22 6.83
N VAL A 34 2.22 9.10 7.37
CA VAL A 34 1.08 9.01 8.29
C VAL A 34 1.55 8.60 9.68
N TRP A 35 2.23 7.44 9.77
CA TRP A 35 2.61 6.87 11.06
C TRP A 35 3.83 5.96 10.94
N SER A 36 4.63 5.90 12.00
CA SER A 36 5.63 4.85 12.18
C SER A 36 5.83 4.53 13.66
N ASP A 37 5.91 3.25 13.97
CA ASP A 37 6.39 2.73 15.25
C ASP A 37 7.40 1.59 15.03
N VAL A 38 7.64 0.77 16.05
CA VAL A 38 8.58 -0.36 16.00
C VAL A 38 8.15 -1.48 15.04
N ASN A 39 6.85 -1.61 14.77
CA ASN A 39 6.26 -2.66 13.95
C ASN A 39 5.63 -2.10 12.67
N ILE A 40 4.96 -0.96 12.74
CA ILE A 40 4.12 -0.43 11.66
C ILE A 40 4.79 0.75 10.96
N PHE A 41 4.68 0.78 9.63
CA PHE A 41 4.92 1.96 8.81
C PHE A 41 3.71 2.22 7.92
N ALA A 42 3.16 3.42 7.97
CA ALA A 42 1.99 3.82 7.19
C ALA A 42 2.18 5.13 6.44
N TYR A 43 1.66 5.19 5.23
CA TYR A 43 1.69 6.39 4.39
C TYR A 43 0.49 6.45 3.45
N LEU A 44 0.15 7.66 3.01
CA LEU A 44 -0.85 7.94 2.00
C LEU A 44 -0.20 8.18 0.63
N ARG A 45 -0.92 7.77 -0.41
CA ARG A 45 -0.71 8.20 -1.79
C ARG A 45 -1.94 8.95 -2.26
N GLU A 46 -1.79 10.26 -2.45
CA GLU A 46 -2.87 11.16 -2.83
C GLU A 46 -2.43 12.11 -3.94
N LEU A 47 -3.38 12.71 -4.64
CA LEU A 47 -3.08 13.68 -5.68
C LEU A 47 -4.21 14.69 -5.77
N ASP A 48 -3.89 15.97 -5.66
CA ASP A 48 -4.85 17.07 -5.80
C ASP A 48 -5.70 16.91 -7.07
N GLY A 49 -7.01 17.06 -6.90
CA GLY A 49 -7.99 16.88 -7.97
C GLY A 49 -8.52 15.44 -8.13
N LEU A 50 -7.96 14.45 -7.40
CA LEU A 50 -8.56 13.13 -7.29
C LEU A 50 -9.42 13.02 -6.01
N ASN A 51 -10.64 12.51 -6.15
CA ASN A 51 -11.52 12.20 -5.00
C ASN A 51 -11.20 10.85 -4.35
N LYS A 52 -9.95 10.39 -4.44
CA LYS A 52 -9.50 9.11 -3.87
C LYS A 52 -8.02 9.17 -3.49
N ALA A 53 -7.69 8.43 -2.44
CA ALA A 53 -6.33 8.22 -1.96
C ALA A 53 -6.12 6.75 -1.58
N PHE A 54 -4.86 6.34 -1.45
CA PHE A 54 -4.48 5.00 -1.02
C PHE A 54 -3.70 5.06 0.28
N LEU A 55 -4.23 4.43 1.33
CA LEU A 55 -3.51 4.19 2.57
C LEU A 55 -2.75 2.87 2.45
N VAL A 56 -1.44 2.91 2.66
CA VAL A 56 -0.59 1.72 2.73
C VAL A 56 -0.15 1.53 4.17
N VAL A 57 -0.37 0.32 4.69
CA VAL A 57 0.03 -0.08 6.05
C VAL A 57 0.93 -1.30 5.93
N LEU A 58 2.19 -1.16 6.36
CA LEU A 58 3.18 -2.23 6.34
C LEU A 58 3.48 -2.64 7.78
N ASN A 59 3.23 -3.92 8.10
CA ASN A 59 3.65 -4.50 9.37
C ASN A 59 4.97 -5.27 9.18
N PHE A 60 6.04 -4.74 9.76
CA PHE A 60 7.37 -5.35 9.82
C PHE A 60 7.61 -6.13 11.13
N GLY A 61 6.69 -6.04 12.08
CA GLY A 61 6.71 -6.77 13.34
C GLY A 61 5.99 -8.12 13.26
N LYS A 62 5.59 -8.62 14.44
CA LYS A 62 4.72 -9.81 14.56
C LYS A 62 3.25 -9.39 14.54
N ASP A 63 2.38 -10.30 14.96
CA ASP A 63 0.95 -10.04 15.17
C ASP A 63 0.75 -8.83 16.10
N THR A 64 0.24 -7.72 15.53
CA THR A 64 0.15 -6.40 16.16
C THR A 64 -1.15 -5.74 15.74
N THR A 65 -1.80 -5.04 16.66
CA THR A 65 -2.97 -4.19 16.39
C THR A 65 -2.53 -2.72 16.42
N THR A 66 -2.98 -1.93 15.44
CA THR A 66 -2.77 -0.48 15.41
C THR A 66 -4.09 0.24 15.11
N ASP A 67 -4.29 1.41 15.71
CA ASP A 67 -5.45 2.26 15.49
C ASP A 67 -5.01 3.50 14.70
N LEU A 68 -5.56 3.67 13.50
CA LEU A 68 -5.28 4.82 12.61
C LEU A 68 -6.42 5.84 12.60
N SER A 69 -7.41 5.72 13.48
CA SER A 69 -8.55 6.65 13.55
C SER A 69 -8.17 8.04 14.07
N SER A 70 -7.05 8.15 14.78
CA SER A 70 -6.53 9.41 15.32
C SER A 70 -5.51 10.11 14.44
N VAL A 71 -5.21 9.56 13.26
CA VAL A 71 -4.26 10.13 12.29
C VAL A 71 -5.00 10.89 11.19
#